data_AF-A0A392UFK3-F1
#
_entry.id   AF-A0A392UFK3-F1
#
_cell.length_a   1.000
_cell.length_b   1.000
_cell.length_c   1.000
_cell.angle_alpha   90.00
_cell.angle_beta   90.00
_cell.angle_gamma   90.00
#
_symmetry.space_group_name_H-M   'P 1'
#
loop_
_entity.id
_entity.type
_entity.pdbx_description
1 polymer ?
#
loop_
_entity_poly.entity_id
_entity_poly.type
_entity_poly.pdbx_seq_one_letter_code
_entity_poly.pdbx_strand_id
1 'polypeptide(L)' 'MRQRRWLKFLKDCDFELSYHLRKANVVADALSRKSLHMSPLMAKELELIENFRDLSLVCQRTTRSVK' A
#
# COMPACT_ATOMS: atom_id res chain seq x y z
N MET A 1 -13.34 -11.53 23.78
CA MET A 1 -14.54 -11.72 22.91
C MET A 1 -14.26 -11.88 21.42
N ARG A 2 -13.13 -11.39 20.84
CA ARG A 2 -12.88 -11.50 19.38
C ARG A 2 -12.66 -12.94 18.89
N GLN A 3 -11.91 -13.77 19.61
CA GLN A 3 -11.60 -15.16 19.20
C GLN A 3 -12.85 -16.00 18.93
N ARG A 4 -13.89 -15.88 19.78
CA ARG A 4 -15.13 -16.64 19.63
C ARG A 4 -15.94 -16.22 18.39
N ARG A 5 -15.83 -14.94 17.98
CA ARG A 5 -16.44 -14.44 16.72
C ARG A 5 -15.69 -14.97 15.49
N TRP A 6 -14.36 -14.96 15.52
CA TRP A 6 -13.53 -15.56 14.47
C TRP A 6 -13.81 -17.04 14.31
N LEU A 7 -13.92 -17.79 15.40
CA LEU A 7 -14.21 -19.22 15.34
C LEU A 7 -15.59 -19.50 14.73
N LYS A 8 -16.59 -18.65 14.95
CA LYS A 8 -17.89 -18.78 14.30
C LYS A 8 -17.79 -18.51 12.79
N PHE A 9 -17.07 -17.47 12.40
CA PHE A 9 -16.86 -17.12 10.98
C PHE A 9 -16.10 -18.21 10.21
N LEU A 10 -15.09 -18.79 10.84
CA LEU A 10 -14.24 -19.81 10.23
C LEU A 10 -14.91 -21.19 10.10
N LYS A 11 -15.99 -21.46 10.85
CA LYS A 11 -16.70 -22.75 10.75
C LYS A 11 -17.34 -23.00 9.38
N ASP A 12 -17.67 -21.93 8.67
CA ASP A 12 -18.38 -22.00 7.39
C ASP A 12 -17.41 -21.98 6.19
N CYS A 13 -16.11 -21.95 6.43
CA CYS A 13 -15.11 -22.01 5.39
C CYS A 13 -14.53 -23.43 5.30
N ASP A 14 -14.52 -24.00 4.10
CA ASP A 14 -13.86 -25.27 3.82
C ASP A 14 -12.33 -25.06 3.80
N PHE A 15 -11.71 -25.09 4.98
CA PHE A 15 -10.26 -25.07 5.11
C PHE A 15 -9.78 -26.03 6.19
N GLU A 16 -8.61 -26.61 5.96
CA GLU A 16 -7.89 -27.38 6.96
C GLU A 16 -6.88 -26.46 7.65
N LEU A 17 -6.91 -26.39 8.98
CA LEU A 17 -5.93 -25.61 9.75
C LEU A 17 -4.58 -26.32 9.73
N SER A 18 -3.81 -26.11 8.65
CA SER A 18 -2.45 -26.64 8.55
C SER A 18 -1.45 -25.61 9.07
N TYR A 19 -0.99 -25.80 10.31
CA TYR A 19 0.03 -24.94 10.88
C TYR A 19 1.41 -25.33 10.33
N HIS A 20 1.91 -24.57 9.37
CA HIS A 20 3.27 -24.75 8.85
C HIS A 20 4.25 -23.86 9.58
N LEU A 21 4.95 -24.43 10.55
CA LEU A 21 6.04 -23.74 11.23
C LEU A 21 7.06 -23.25 10.17
N ARG A 22 7.40 -21.95 10.22
CA ARG A 22 8.39 -21.27 9.38
C ARG A 22 7.97 -20.97 7.93
N LYS A 23 7.46 -21.93 7.14
CA LYS A 23 7.32 -21.76 5.67
C LYS A 23 6.14 -20.87 5.24
N ALA A 24 4.95 -21.05 5.84
CA ALA A 24 3.80 -20.19 5.55
C ALA A 24 4.01 -18.75 6.06
N ASN A 25 4.83 -18.59 7.10
CA ASN A 25 5.15 -17.28 7.66
C ASN A 25 6.04 -16.45 6.75
N VAL A 26 6.85 -17.06 5.87
CA VAL A 26 7.75 -16.30 4.96
C VAL A 26 6.96 -15.48 3.95
N VAL A 27 5.93 -16.07 3.31
CA VAL A 27 5.12 -15.35 2.31
C VAL A 27 4.29 -14.26 2.98
N ALA A 28 3.66 -14.58 4.11
CA ALA A 28 2.89 -13.60 4.89
C ALA A 28 3.78 -12.45 5.41
N ASP A 29 4.98 -12.75 5.92
CA ASP A 29 5.95 -11.75 6.37
C ASP A 29 6.45 -10.88 5.21
N ALA A 30 6.82 -11.50 4.08
CA ALA A 30 7.26 -10.77 2.89
C ALA A 30 6.17 -9.83 2.35
N LEU A 31 4.92 -10.30 2.26
CA LEU A 31 3.78 -9.47 1.85
C LEU A 31 3.47 -8.36 2.85
N SER A 32 3.50 -8.67 4.15
CA SER A 32 3.30 -7.70 5.22
C SER A 32 4.32 -6.56 5.13
N ARG A 33 5.61 -6.89 5.05
CA ARG A 33 6.70 -5.93 4.87
C ARG A 33 6.52 -5.10 3.61
N LYS A 34 6.18 -5.72 2.47
CA LYS A 34 5.90 -4.97 1.23
C LYS A 34 4.76 -3.97 1.44
N SER A 35 3.65 -4.37 2.07
CA SER A 35 2.53 -3.46 2.32
C SER A 35 2.91 -2.30 3.25
N LEU A 36 3.70 -2.58 4.30
CA LEU A 36 4.17 -1.58 5.26
C LEU A 36 5.11 -0.56 4.61
N HIS A 37 5.86 -0.94 3.58
CA HIS A 37 6.71 -0.02 2.82
C HIS A 37 5.95 0.74 1.73
N MET A 38 4.91 0.15 1.14
CA MET A 38 4.09 0.82 0.12
C MET A 38 3.23 1.94 0.73
N SER A 39 2.70 1.77 1.94
CA SER A 39 1.84 2.80 2.56
C SER A 39 2.53 4.16 2.78
N PRO A 40 3.75 4.27 3.33
CA PRO A 40 4.43 5.56 3.45
C PRO A 40 4.88 6.12 2.10
N LEU A 41 5.16 5.27 1.10
CA LEU A 41 5.51 5.72 -0.25
C LEU A 41 4.31 6.39 -0.92
N MET A 42 3.12 5.79 -0.84
CA MET A 42 1.90 6.38 -1.39
C MET A 42 1.52 7.68 -0.67
N ALA A 43 1.74 7.77 0.65
CA ALA A 43 1.53 9.01 1.39
C ALA A 43 2.46 10.14 0.90
N LYS A 44 3.74 9.85 0.69
CA LYS A 44 4.71 10.80 0.15
C LYS A 44 4.41 11.22 -1.29
N GLU A 45 3.94 10.28 -2.12
CA GLU A 45 3.51 10.57 -3.49
C GLU A 45 2.33 11.55 -3.50
N LEU A 46 1.34 11.32 -2.64
CA LEU A 46 0.19 12.21 -2.50
C LEU A 46 0.61 13.62 -2.04
N GLU A 47 1.46 13.71 -1.01
CA GLU A 47 2.01 14.98 -0.52
C GLU A 47 2.75 15.73 -1.63
N LEU A 48 3.54 15.03 -2.44
CA LEU A 48 4.25 15.63 -3.56
C LEU A 48 3.28 16.15 -4.64
N ILE A 49 2.23 15.39 -4.96
CA ILE A 49 1.20 15.81 -5.92
C ILE A 49 0.48 17.06 -5.43
N GLU A 50 0.13 17.14 -4.14
CA GLU A 50 -0.48 18.32 -3.53
C GLU A 50 0.46 19.53 -3.63
N ASN A 51 1.73 19.35 -3.23
CA ASN A 51 2.75 20.40 -3.35
C ASN A 51 2.90 20.91 -4.80
N PHE A 52 2.85 20.02 -5.80
CA PHE A 52 2.91 20.42 -7.20
C PHE A 52 1.67 21.17 -7.70
N ARG A 53 0.48 20.82 -7.20
CA ARG A 53 -0.76 21.57 -7.51
C ARG A 53 -0.67 22.99 -6.97
N ASP A 54 -0.18 23.12 -5.74
CA ASP A 54 -0.05 24.41 -5.06
C ASP A 54 1.09 25.26 -5.62
N LEU A 55 2.09 24.64 -6.25
CA LEU A 55 3.25 25.33 -6.80
C LEU A 55 2.93 26.30 -7.95
N SER A 56 1.70 26.32 -8.49
CA SER A 56 1.22 27.22 -9.55
C SER A 56 2.33 27.63 -10.52
N LEU A 57 2.91 26.65 -11.21
CA LEU A 57 4.02 26.87 -12.13
C LEU A 57 3.50 27.65 -13.36
N VAL A 58 3.68 28.97 -13.35
CA VAL A 58 3.48 29.82 -14.53
C VAL A 58 4.57 29.46 -15.54
N CYS A 59 4.27 28.53 -16.45
CA CYS A 59 5.14 28.25 -17.59
C CYS A 59 5.09 29.43 -18.56
N GLN A 60 6.08 30.32 -18.47
CA GLN A 60 6.27 31.37 -19.46
C GLN A 60 6.87 30.75 -20.74
N ARG A 61 6.04 30.53 -21.76
CA ARG A 61 6.53 30.17 -23.10
C ARG A 61 7.31 31.36 -23.65
N THR A 62 8.64 31.32 -23.56
CA THR A 62 9.48 32.25 -24.32
C THR A 62 9.51 31.77 -25.76
N THR A 63 8.67 32.36 -26.61
CA THR A 63 8.82 32.25 -28.06
C THR A 63 10.04 33.08 -28.46
N ARG A 64 11.26 32.58 -28.22
CA ARG A 64 12.42 33.05 -28.96
C ARG A 64 12.27 32.51 -30.37
N SER A 65 11.55 33.27 -31.19
CA SER A 65 11.56 33.14 -32.65
C SER A 65 13.02 33.26 -33.08
N VAL A 66 13.65 32.12 -33.39
CA VAL A 66 14.93 32.11 -34.10
C VAL A 66 14.60 32.57 -35.51
N LYS A 67 15.15 33.74 -35.88
CA LYS A 67 15.13 34.27 -37.24
C LYS A 67 15.95 33.39 -38.18
#